data_AF-A5FK77-F1
#
_entry.id   AF-A5FK77-F1
#
_cell.length_a   1.000
_cell.length_b   1.000
_cell.length_c   1.000
_cell.angle_alpha   90.00
_cell.angle_beta   90.00
_cell.angle_gamma   90.00
#
_symmetry.space_group_name_H-M   'P 1'
#
loop_
_entity.id
_entity.type
_entity.pdbx_description
1 polymer ?
#
loop_
_entity_poly.entity_id
_entity_poly.type
_entity_poly.pdbx_seq_one_letter_code
_entity_poly.pdbx_strand_id
1 'polypeptide(L)'
;MKKEELIANIQSAFKDVKLEDGIGLWEAQGIDDYADAKTMLELRKKDERENWNAISYKDISLCASSLSFFDAKGMRFCLPKFLIFDILEQQVVDGTEFYSVDVLFTLGYNLDKEYQKRRFSLLDKTQKESITYYLKYKLNAIENRYEKYSADYGSSLDAVCEDPEYFNLYKILNEWEEILRKDK
;
A
#
# COMPACT_ATOMS: atom_id res chain seq x y z
N MET A 1 11.39 -2.47 12.70
CA MET A 1 12.26 -2.15 11.54
C MET A 1 12.23 -0.65 11.36
N LYS A 2 13.37 -0.01 11.07
CA LYS A 2 13.41 1.44 10.79
C LYS A 2 12.86 1.75 9.40
N LYS A 3 12.54 3.04 9.15
CA LYS A 3 11.95 3.50 7.88
C LYS A 3 12.78 3.10 6.66
N GLU A 4 14.09 3.35 6.70
CA GLU A 4 15.01 3.08 5.59
C GLU A 4 15.19 1.58 5.35
N GLU A 5 15.25 0.79 6.42
CA GLU A 5 15.30 -0.68 6.36
C GLU A 5 14.03 -1.26 5.72
N LEU A 6 12.86 -0.70 6.06
CA LEU A 6 11.58 -1.12 5.48
C LEU A 6 11.50 -0.80 3.99
N ILE A 7 11.91 0.39 3.57
CA ILE A 7 11.95 0.75 2.15
C ILE A 7 12.87 -0.20 1.39
N ALA A 8 14.06 -0.49 1.91
CA ALA A 8 14.99 -1.44 1.30
C ALA A 8 14.41 -2.87 1.24
N ASN A 9 13.68 -3.29 2.29
CA ASN A 9 12.99 -4.58 2.32
C ASN A 9 11.91 -4.68 1.23
N ILE A 10 11.06 -3.65 1.09
CA ILE A 10 10.02 -3.58 0.03
C ILE A 10 10.69 -3.60 -1.35
N GLN A 11 11.74 -2.80 -1.55
CA GLN A 11 12.47 -2.78 -2.82
C GLN A 11 13.03 -4.16 -3.18
N SER A 12 13.58 -4.88 -2.20
CA SER A 12 14.12 -6.22 -2.42
C SER A 12 13.04 -7.25 -2.72
N ALA A 13 11.93 -7.25 -1.98
CA ALA A 13 10.85 -8.25 -2.14
C ALA A 13 10.11 -8.14 -3.49
N PHE A 14 10.11 -6.95 -4.09
CA PHE A 14 9.42 -6.68 -5.35
C PHE A 14 10.37 -6.44 -6.54
N LYS A 15 11.69 -6.58 -6.36
CA LYS A 15 12.72 -6.13 -7.32
C LYS A 15 12.48 -6.53 -8.77
N ASP A 16 12.10 -7.78 -9.01
CA ASP A 16 12.00 -8.37 -10.37
C ASP A 16 10.54 -8.50 -10.85
N VAL A 17 9.59 -7.85 -10.16
CA VAL A 17 8.18 -7.89 -10.54
C VAL A 17 7.93 -7.02 -11.78
N LYS A 18 7.35 -7.64 -12.81
CA LYS A 18 6.84 -6.97 -14.01
C LYS A 18 5.32 -6.98 -14.05
N LEU A 19 4.73 -6.01 -14.75
CA LEU A 19 3.28 -5.88 -14.89
C LEU A 19 2.69 -6.94 -15.83
N GLU A 20 3.46 -7.38 -16.83
CA GLU A 20 3.04 -8.31 -17.88
C GLU A 20 1.81 -7.75 -18.63
N ASP A 21 0.71 -8.50 -18.69
CA ASP A 21 -0.58 -8.10 -19.26
C ASP A 21 -1.56 -7.50 -18.24
N GLY A 22 -1.15 -7.35 -16.97
CA GLY A 22 -1.96 -6.79 -15.89
C GLY A 22 -2.41 -5.34 -16.10
N ILE A 23 -3.33 -4.90 -15.25
CA ILE A 23 -3.87 -3.53 -15.25
C ILE A 23 -2.82 -2.61 -14.63
N GLY A 24 -2.32 -1.65 -15.42
CA GLY A 24 -1.34 -0.66 -14.96
C GLY A 24 -1.95 0.54 -14.24
N LEU A 25 -1.10 1.47 -13.78
CA LEU A 25 -1.49 2.62 -12.96
C LEU A 25 -2.52 3.52 -13.65
N TRP A 26 -2.23 3.92 -14.89
CA TRP A 26 -3.06 4.80 -15.69
C TRP A 26 -4.27 4.06 -16.27
N GLU A 27 -4.12 2.79 -16.63
CA GLU A 27 -5.25 1.95 -17.02
C GLU A 27 -6.28 1.84 -15.88
N ALA A 28 -5.82 1.61 -14.64
CA ALA A 28 -6.69 1.58 -13.45
C ALA A 28 -7.39 2.93 -13.19
N GLN A 29 -6.68 4.06 -13.39
CA GLN A 29 -7.30 5.39 -13.28
C GLN A 29 -8.38 5.58 -14.35
N GLY A 30 -8.14 5.12 -15.57
CA GLY A 30 -9.13 5.16 -16.65
C GLY A 30 -10.39 4.35 -16.34
N ILE A 31 -10.27 3.23 -15.62
CA ILE A 31 -11.43 2.45 -15.16
C ILE A 31 -12.27 3.27 -14.17
N ASP A 32 -11.63 3.94 -13.22
CA ASP A 32 -12.29 4.82 -12.24
C ASP A 32 -13.00 5.99 -12.92
N ASP A 33 -12.36 6.58 -13.93
CA ASP A 33 -12.88 7.70 -14.71
C ASP A 33 -13.95 7.30 -15.75
N TYR A 34 -14.30 6.01 -15.85
CA TYR A 34 -15.20 5.46 -16.88
C TYR A 34 -14.77 5.81 -18.31
N ALA A 35 -13.46 5.78 -18.56
CA ALA A 35 -12.88 6.16 -19.85
C ALA A 35 -13.37 5.27 -21.01
N ASP A 36 -13.46 5.86 -22.20
CA ASP A 36 -13.85 5.12 -23.41
C ASP A 36 -12.73 4.16 -23.89
N ALA A 37 -13.08 3.23 -24.78
CA ALA A 37 -12.16 2.20 -25.27
C ALA A 37 -10.89 2.79 -25.94
N LYS A 38 -11.00 3.95 -26.60
CA LYS A 38 -9.86 4.60 -27.24
C LYS A 38 -8.92 5.16 -26.17
N THR A 39 -9.47 5.82 -25.16
CA THR A 39 -8.73 6.40 -24.04
C THR A 39 -8.07 5.31 -23.22
N MET A 40 -8.76 4.20 -22.96
CA MET A 40 -8.19 3.03 -22.28
C MET A 40 -6.97 2.46 -23.01
N LEU A 41 -6.99 2.39 -24.34
CA LEU A 41 -5.83 1.94 -25.12
C LEU A 41 -4.63 2.88 -25.00
N GLU A 42 -4.85 4.20 -24.94
CA GLU A 42 -3.77 5.17 -24.75
C GLU A 42 -3.23 5.16 -23.32
N LEU A 43 -4.08 5.02 -22.31
CA LEU A 43 -3.67 4.87 -20.91
C LEU A 43 -2.84 3.60 -20.70
N ARG A 44 -3.26 2.48 -21.29
CA ARG A 44 -2.50 1.22 -21.24
C ARG A 44 -1.13 1.32 -21.91
N LYS A 45 -0.99 2.13 -22.98
CA LYS A 45 0.31 2.41 -23.62
C LYS A 45 1.21 3.31 -22.76
N LYS A 46 0.63 4.17 -21.94
CA LYS A 46 1.33 5.09 -21.04
C LYS A 46 1.91 4.36 -19.82
N ASP A 47 1.34 3.22 -19.45
CA ASP A 47 1.76 2.47 -18.27
C ASP A 47 3.20 1.96 -18.34
N GLU A 48 3.94 2.20 -17.26
CA GLU A 48 5.20 1.50 -16.98
C GLU A 48 4.90 0.03 -16.72
N ARG A 49 5.65 -0.89 -17.36
CA ARG A 49 5.37 -2.33 -17.31
C ARG A 49 6.55 -3.19 -16.87
N GLU A 50 7.76 -2.63 -16.88
CA GLU A 50 9.02 -3.34 -16.66
C GLU A 50 9.61 -3.06 -15.30
N ASN A 51 9.49 -1.83 -14.79
CA ASN A 51 10.09 -1.42 -13.53
C ASN A 51 9.14 -0.55 -12.71
N TRP A 52 8.43 -1.14 -11.75
CA TRP A 52 7.51 -0.42 -10.87
C TRP A 52 8.16 0.76 -10.13
N ASN A 53 9.47 0.71 -9.86
CA ASN A 53 10.17 1.79 -9.17
C ASN A 53 10.37 3.03 -10.06
N ALA A 54 10.27 2.88 -11.39
CA ALA A 54 10.32 3.99 -12.34
C ALA A 54 9.04 4.85 -12.33
N ILE A 55 7.93 4.34 -11.78
CA ILE A 55 6.70 5.12 -11.58
C ILE A 55 7.02 6.31 -10.67
N SER A 56 6.63 7.52 -11.08
CA SER A 56 6.88 8.73 -10.30
C SER A 56 5.89 8.85 -9.14
N TYR A 57 6.31 9.48 -8.03
CA TYR A 57 5.38 9.75 -6.92
C TYR A 57 4.25 10.71 -7.32
N LYS A 58 4.49 11.59 -8.29
CA LYS A 58 3.45 12.44 -8.89
C LYS A 58 2.37 11.61 -9.55
N ASP A 59 2.76 10.60 -10.33
CA ASP A 59 1.78 9.73 -11.00
C ASP A 59 1.01 8.88 -9.99
N ILE A 60 1.69 8.35 -8.95
CA ILE A 60 1.03 7.63 -7.84
C ILE A 60 -0.06 8.48 -7.20
N SER A 61 0.24 9.74 -6.92
CA SER A 61 -0.69 10.65 -6.29
C SER A 61 -1.83 11.09 -7.22
N LEU A 62 -1.55 11.36 -8.49
CA LEU A 62 -2.57 11.64 -9.50
C LEU A 62 -3.49 10.44 -9.75
N CYS A 63 -3.00 9.23 -9.51
CA CYS A 63 -3.71 7.98 -9.71
C CYS A 63 -4.03 7.29 -8.36
N ALA A 64 -4.34 8.06 -7.32
CA ALA A 64 -4.50 7.54 -5.96
C ALA A 64 -5.63 6.49 -5.85
N SER A 65 -6.68 6.60 -6.67
CA SER A 65 -7.81 5.66 -6.68
C SER A 65 -7.49 4.32 -7.39
N SER A 66 -6.42 4.25 -8.19
CA SER A 66 -6.04 3.06 -8.96
C SER A 66 -5.85 1.80 -8.10
N LEU A 67 -5.50 1.97 -6.81
CA LEU A 67 -5.43 0.87 -5.83
C LEU A 67 -6.73 0.09 -5.67
N SER A 68 -7.88 0.59 -6.13
CA SER A 68 -9.15 -0.13 -6.11
C SER A 68 -9.41 -0.96 -7.36
N PHE A 69 -8.68 -0.73 -8.46
CA PHE A 69 -9.01 -1.27 -9.78
C PHE A 69 -7.98 -2.25 -10.36
N PHE A 70 -6.82 -2.39 -9.71
CA PHE A 70 -5.83 -3.38 -10.13
C PHE A 70 -6.36 -4.82 -10.07
N ASP A 71 -6.00 -5.61 -11.07
CA ASP A 71 -6.07 -7.08 -11.03
C ASP A 71 -4.89 -7.65 -10.21
N ALA A 72 -4.74 -8.97 -10.18
CA ALA A 72 -3.71 -9.62 -9.37
C ALA A 72 -2.28 -9.22 -9.78
N LYS A 73 -2.05 -9.02 -11.09
CA LYS A 73 -0.75 -8.64 -11.64
C LYS A 73 -0.46 -7.16 -11.40
N GLY A 74 -1.44 -6.30 -11.66
CA GLY A 74 -1.38 -4.87 -11.33
C GLY A 74 -1.14 -4.64 -9.86
N MET A 75 -1.80 -5.40 -8.98
CA MET A 75 -1.60 -5.30 -7.54
C MET A 75 -0.18 -5.71 -7.16
N ARG A 76 0.31 -6.86 -7.63
CA ARG A 76 1.69 -7.29 -7.36
C ARG A 76 2.73 -6.27 -7.85
N PHE A 77 2.50 -5.65 -9.01
CA PHE A 77 3.43 -4.70 -9.63
C PHE A 77 3.40 -3.31 -9.00
N CYS A 78 2.23 -2.69 -8.86
CA CYS A 78 2.10 -1.30 -8.42
C CYS A 78 2.19 -1.11 -6.91
N LEU A 79 1.69 -2.07 -6.12
CA LEU A 79 1.62 -1.97 -4.65
C LEU A 79 2.91 -1.50 -3.96
N PRO A 80 4.12 -2.02 -4.27
CA PRO A 80 5.34 -1.57 -3.58
C PRO A 80 5.59 -0.07 -3.69
N LYS A 81 5.24 0.57 -4.82
CA LYS A 81 5.39 2.02 -4.98
C LYS A 81 4.41 2.79 -4.09
N PHE A 82 3.18 2.31 -3.96
CA PHE A 82 2.18 2.88 -3.06
C PHE A 82 2.59 2.74 -1.59
N LEU A 83 3.12 1.58 -1.17
CA LEU A 83 3.65 1.38 0.18
C LEU A 83 4.76 2.39 0.50
N ILE A 84 5.72 2.55 -0.42
CA ILE A 84 6.85 3.48 -0.23
C ILE A 84 6.35 4.94 -0.24
N PHE A 85 5.39 5.28 -1.11
CA PHE A 85 4.81 6.62 -1.15
C PHE A 85 4.11 6.96 0.17
N ASP A 86 3.30 6.07 0.73
CA ASP A 86 2.65 6.27 2.04
C ASP A 86 3.67 6.38 3.20
N ILE A 87 4.80 5.65 3.16
CA ILE A 87 5.89 5.81 4.14
C ILE A 87 6.55 7.20 4.03
N LEU A 88 6.67 7.72 2.81
CA LEU A 88 7.43 8.94 2.51
C LEU A 88 6.55 10.19 2.39
N GLU A 89 5.22 10.08 2.47
CA GLU A 89 4.28 11.16 2.14
C GLU A 89 4.67 12.51 2.76
N GLN A 90 4.93 12.55 4.08
CA GLN A 90 5.33 13.78 4.77
C GLN A 90 6.65 14.43 4.26
N GLN A 91 7.53 13.66 3.61
CA GLN A 91 8.78 14.15 3.01
C GLN A 91 8.64 14.49 1.53
N VAL A 92 7.67 13.90 0.83
CA VAL A 92 7.48 14.07 -0.61
C VAL A 92 6.55 15.26 -0.91
N VAL A 93 5.68 15.63 0.04
CA VAL A 93 4.64 16.67 -0.11
C VAL A 93 5.15 18.08 0.25
N ASP A 94 6.45 18.38 0.09
CA ASP A 94 7.03 19.70 0.37
C ASP A 94 6.46 20.78 -0.59
N GLY A 95 5.35 21.41 -0.19
CA GLY A 95 4.73 22.56 -0.85
C GLY A 95 4.02 22.31 -2.18
N THR A 96 3.83 21.05 -2.58
CA THR A 96 3.14 20.67 -3.84
C THR A 96 1.84 19.92 -3.54
N GLU A 97 0.82 20.14 -4.37
CA GLU A 97 -0.50 19.51 -4.23
C GLU A 97 -0.38 18.01 -4.59
N PHE A 98 -0.40 17.17 -3.56
CA PHE A 98 -0.44 15.72 -3.68
C PHE A 98 -1.70 15.21 -2.98
N TYR A 99 -2.41 14.31 -3.63
CA TYR A 99 -3.46 13.49 -3.03
C TYR A 99 -2.83 12.34 -2.25
N SER A 100 -3.33 12.13 -1.02
CA SER A 100 -2.97 10.99 -0.18
C SER A 100 -3.53 9.70 -0.75
N VAL A 101 -2.81 8.60 -0.53
CA VAL A 101 -3.24 7.25 -0.94
C VAL A 101 -3.76 6.46 0.26
N ASP A 102 -4.90 5.80 0.14
CA ASP A 102 -5.44 4.97 1.22
C ASP A 102 -4.98 3.50 1.10
N VAL A 103 -3.70 3.30 1.41
CA VAL A 103 -3.07 1.97 1.40
C VAL A 103 -3.70 1.06 2.46
N LEU A 104 -4.00 1.58 3.65
CA LEU A 104 -4.55 0.79 4.75
C LEU A 104 -5.94 0.27 4.42
N PHE A 105 -6.81 1.09 3.81
CA PHE A 105 -8.09 0.63 3.30
C PHE A 105 -7.91 -0.51 2.31
N THR A 106 -7.01 -0.36 1.33
CA THR A 106 -6.78 -1.40 0.31
C THR A 106 -6.31 -2.71 0.92
N LEU A 107 -5.40 -2.64 1.90
CA LEU A 107 -4.85 -3.80 2.60
C LEU A 107 -5.81 -4.41 3.63
N GLY A 108 -6.85 -3.72 4.08
CA GLY A 108 -7.72 -4.18 5.16
C GLY A 108 -9.17 -4.43 4.76
N TYR A 109 -9.66 -3.76 3.72
CA TYR A 109 -11.06 -3.79 3.37
C TYR A 109 -11.44 -5.14 2.75
N ASN A 110 -12.33 -5.88 3.41
CA ASN A 110 -12.94 -7.10 2.88
C ASN A 110 -11.91 -8.17 2.44
N LEU A 111 -10.81 -8.33 3.19
CA LEU A 111 -9.76 -9.33 2.89
C LEU A 111 -10.28 -10.77 2.79
N ASP A 112 -11.37 -11.09 3.50
CA ASP A 112 -12.03 -12.40 3.48
C ASP A 112 -12.82 -12.65 2.19
N LYS A 113 -13.12 -11.61 1.41
CA LYS A 113 -13.91 -11.71 0.17
C LYS A 113 -13.06 -12.18 -0.99
N GLU A 114 -13.70 -12.97 -1.86
CA GLU A 114 -13.07 -13.55 -3.05
C GLU A 114 -12.43 -12.52 -3.97
N TYR A 115 -13.01 -11.32 -4.07
CA TYR A 115 -12.44 -10.23 -4.84
C TYR A 115 -11.03 -9.85 -4.35
N GLN A 116 -10.85 -9.59 -3.06
CA GLN A 116 -9.55 -9.20 -2.51
C GLN A 116 -8.56 -10.36 -2.49
N LYS A 117 -9.00 -11.58 -2.17
CA LYS A 117 -8.15 -12.77 -2.27
C LYS A 117 -7.56 -12.94 -3.66
N ARG A 118 -8.34 -12.71 -4.71
CA ARG A 118 -7.86 -12.77 -6.10
C ARG A 118 -6.83 -11.70 -6.40
N ARG A 119 -6.99 -10.47 -5.90
CA ARG A 119 -6.04 -9.37 -6.15
C ARG A 119 -4.70 -9.60 -5.47
N PHE A 120 -4.68 -10.27 -4.33
CA PHE A 120 -3.47 -10.59 -3.60
C PHE A 120 -2.91 -12.00 -3.90
N SER A 121 -3.54 -12.77 -4.82
CA SER A 121 -3.22 -14.18 -5.03
C SER A 121 -1.83 -14.43 -5.62
N LEU A 122 -1.25 -13.44 -6.29
CA LEU A 122 0.07 -13.54 -6.91
C LEU A 122 1.22 -13.07 -6.00
N LEU A 123 0.91 -12.55 -4.81
CA LEU A 123 1.95 -12.18 -3.86
C LEU A 123 2.63 -13.44 -3.33
N ASP A 124 3.96 -13.46 -3.40
CA ASP A 124 4.74 -14.51 -2.74
C ASP A 124 4.91 -14.24 -1.24
N LYS A 125 5.50 -15.20 -0.54
CA LYS A 125 5.72 -15.11 0.90
C LYS A 125 6.54 -13.88 1.30
N THR A 126 7.61 -13.56 0.56
CA THR A 126 8.49 -12.44 0.87
C THR A 126 7.78 -11.10 0.71
N GLN A 127 6.92 -10.99 -0.30
CA GLN A 127 6.07 -9.82 -0.55
C GLN A 127 5.03 -9.62 0.54
N LYS A 128 4.39 -10.71 0.99
CA LYS A 128 3.44 -10.69 2.12
C LYS A 128 4.12 -10.34 3.45
N GLU A 129 5.35 -10.82 3.67
CA GLU A 129 6.17 -10.43 4.81
C GLU A 129 6.49 -8.93 4.80
N SER A 130 6.85 -8.36 3.64
CA SER A 130 7.06 -6.91 3.49
C SER A 130 5.81 -6.09 3.82
N ILE A 131 4.62 -6.54 3.41
CA ILE A 131 3.34 -5.90 3.77
C ILE A 131 3.14 -5.92 5.29
N THR A 132 3.42 -7.05 5.94
CA THR A 132 3.32 -7.20 7.39
C THR A 132 4.29 -6.28 8.13
N TYR A 133 5.53 -6.13 7.64
CA TYR A 133 6.49 -5.18 8.20
C TYR A 133 6.04 -3.72 8.02
N TYR A 134 5.41 -3.39 6.91
CA TYR A 134 4.80 -2.08 6.68
C TYR A 134 3.66 -1.80 7.68
N LEU A 135 2.74 -2.75 7.87
CA LEU A 135 1.64 -2.61 8.84
C LEU A 135 2.16 -2.43 10.27
N LYS A 136 3.18 -3.21 10.68
CA LYS A 136 3.88 -3.03 11.97
C LYS A 136 4.54 -1.66 12.09
N TYR A 137 5.15 -1.15 11.02
CA TYR A 137 5.75 0.18 11.01
C TYR A 137 4.70 1.27 11.24
N LYS A 138 3.54 1.20 10.59
CA LYS A 138 2.43 2.13 10.79
C LYS A 138 1.86 2.02 12.21
N LEU A 139 1.74 0.81 12.77
CA LEU A 139 1.22 0.58 14.12
C LEU A 139 2.15 1.19 15.18
N ASN A 140 3.45 0.91 15.06
CA ASN A 140 4.47 1.47 15.94
C ASN A 140 4.51 3.00 15.86
N ALA A 141 4.20 3.59 14.70
CA ALA A 141 4.13 5.05 14.59
C ALA A 141 3.01 5.63 15.46
N ILE A 142 1.86 4.95 15.57
CA ILE A 142 0.76 5.34 16.47
C ILE A 142 1.21 5.19 17.93
N GLU A 143 1.78 4.05 18.30
CA GLU A 143 2.27 3.78 19.65
C GLU A 143 3.27 4.86 20.11
N ASN A 144 4.24 5.20 19.27
CA ASN A 144 5.22 6.25 19.57
C ASN A 144 4.57 7.64 19.78
N ARG A 145 3.47 7.96 19.07
CA ARG A 145 2.72 9.22 19.29
C ARG A 145 2.09 9.22 20.68
N TYR A 146 1.51 8.10 21.10
CA TYR A 146 0.90 7.96 22.42
C TYR A 146 1.94 7.92 23.53
N GLU A 147 3.08 7.26 23.33
CA GLU A 147 4.20 7.30 24.28
C GLU A 147 4.68 8.73 24.52
N LYS A 148 4.85 9.50 23.45
CA LYS A 148 5.22 10.92 23.55
C LYS A 148 4.13 11.74 24.26
N TYR A 149 2.87 11.55 23.88
CA TYR A 149 1.74 12.26 24.50
C TYR A 149 1.60 11.91 25.99
N SER A 150 1.77 10.65 26.37
CA SER A 150 1.81 10.20 27.76
C SER A 150 2.95 10.84 28.54
N ALA A 151 4.15 10.91 27.96
CA ALA A 151 5.29 11.59 28.57
C ALA A 151 5.06 13.10 28.76
N ASP A 152 4.42 13.76 27.78
CA ASP A 152 4.18 15.21 27.80
C ASP A 152 3.01 15.62 28.72
N TYR A 153 1.98 14.77 28.87
CA TYR A 153 0.72 15.13 29.53
C TYR A 153 0.27 14.20 30.67
N GLY A 154 1.05 13.15 30.99
CA GLY A 154 0.75 12.22 32.08
C GLY A 154 -0.46 11.30 31.85
N SER A 155 -0.86 11.09 30.59
CA SER A 155 -1.95 10.17 30.22
C SER A 155 -1.51 8.71 30.25
N SER A 156 -2.46 7.77 30.32
CA SER A 156 -2.14 6.33 30.28
C SER A 156 -1.68 5.90 28.89
N LEU A 157 -0.65 5.05 28.82
CA LEU A 157 -0.24 4.39 27.57
C LEU A 157 -1.34 3.49 27.00
N ASP A 158 -2.19 2.92 27.87
CA ASP A 158 -3.30 2.05 27.46
C ASP A 158 -4.36 2.79 26.61
N ALA A 159 -4.35 4.13 26.60
CA ALA A 159 -5.24 4.94 25.79
C ALA A 159 -5.07 4.69 24.28
N VAL A 160 -3.91 4.18 23.84
CA VAL A 160 -3.69 3.79 22.44
C VAL A 160 -4.68 2.71 21.96
N CYS A 161 -5.13 1.84 22.86
CA CYS A 161 -6.09 0.79 22.54
C CYS A 161 -7.50 1.32 22.26
N GLU A 162 -7.80 2.56 22.66
CA GLU A 162 -9.05 3.25 22.37
C GLU A 162 -9.00 4.01 21.04
N ASP A 163 -7.82 4.13 20.42
CA ASP A 163 -7.64 4.77 19.13
C ASP A 163 -8.23 3.91 17.98
N PRO A 164 -9.24 4.41 17.25
CA PRO A 164 -9.84 3.65 16.16
C PRO A 164 -8.87 3.30 15.03
N GLU A 165 -7.88 4.15 14.76
CA GLU A 165 -6.83 3.90 13.76
C GLU A 165 -5.95 2.73 14.22
N TYR A 166 -5.53 2.74 15.50
CA TYR A 166 -4.75 1.66 16.10
C TYR A 166 -5.49 0.33 16.04
N PHE A 167 -6.74 0.30 16.50
CA PHE A 167 -7.55 -0.92 16.53
C PHE A 167 -7.77 -1.50 15.13
N ASN A 168 -8.10 -0.65 14.15
CA ASN A 168 -8.29 -1.08 12.78
C ASN A 168 -7.00 -1.64 12.19
N LEU A 169 -5.87 -0.94 12.37
CA LEU A 169 -4.59 -1.38 11.86
C LEU A 169 -4.10 -2.69 12.51
N TYR A 170 -4.30 -2.84 13.81
CA TYR A 170 -4.01 -4.07 14.53
C TYR A 170 -4.81 -5.26 13.99
N LYS A 171 -6.10 -5.06 13.69
CA LYS A 171 -6.94 -6.07 13.05
C LYS A 171 -6.41 -6.46 11.66
N ILE A 172 -6.08 -5.47 10.82
CA ILE A 172 -5.52 -5.70 9.48
C ILE A 172 -4.22 -6.50 9.58
N LEU A 173 -3.33 -6.11 10.49
CA LEU A 173 -2.07 -6.82 10.73
C LEU A 173 -2.30 -8.30 11.09
N ASN A 174 -3.21 -8.59 12.02
CA ASN A 174 -3.51 -9.97 12.41
C ASN A 174 -4.05 -10.79 11.22
N GLU A 175 -4.89 -10.21 10.37
CA GLU A 175 -5.40 -10.90 9.17
C GLU A 175 -4.28 -11.21 8.17
N TRP A 176 -3.30 -10.31 7.99
CA TRP A 176 -2.13 -10.57 7.15
C TRP A 176 -1.19 -11.62 7.74
N GLU A 177 -0.99 -11.62 9.06
CA GLU A 177 -0.23 -12.66 9.75
C GLU A 177 -0.94 -14.03 9.60
N GLU A 178 -2.27 -14.09 9.66
CA GLU A 178 -3.03 -15.31 9.35
C GLU A 178 -2.80 -15.82 7.93
N ILE A 179 -2.80 -14.92 6.94
CA ILE A 179 -2.54 -15.28 5.54
C ILE A 179 -1.14 -15.89 5.41
N LEU A 180 -0.13 -15.25 5.99
CA LEU A 180 1.25 -15.75 6.00
C LEU A 180 1.39 -17.11 6.68
N ARG A 181 0.66 -17.36 7.77
CA ARG A 181 0.70 -18.66 8.47
C ARG A 181 0.17 -19.80 7.60
N LYS A 182 -0.77 -19.53 6.68
CA LYS A 182 -1.39 -20.50 5.79
C LYS A 182 -0.57 -20.82 4.55
N ASP A 183 0.39 -19.96 4.19
CA ASP A 183 1.33 -20.17 3.08
C ASP A 183 2.52 -21.09 3.43
N LYS A 184 2.42 -21.88 4.51
CA LYS A 184 3.45 -22.82 4.96
C LYS A 184 3.41 -24.15 4.22
#